data_AF-A0A9X4MUE2-F1
#
_entry.id   AF-A0A9X4MUE2-F1
#
_cell.length_a   1.000
_cell.length_b   1.000
_cell.length_c   1.000
_cell.angle_alpha   90.00
_cell.angle_beta   90.00
_cell.angle_gamma   90.00
#
_symmetry.space_group_name_H-M   'P 1'
#
loop_
_entity.id
_entity.type
_entity.pdbx_description
1 polymer ?
#
loop_
_entity_poly.entity_id
_entity_poly.type
_entity_poly.pdbx_seq_one_letter_code
_entity_poly.pdbx_strand_id
1 'polypeptide(L)'
;MTIREYIELHITLFGLANDKKTFNKIKTKVSRTLNEIDGWYELDSKVQVGKTTAFVLDDDIYEKLDREMRPYFLKLAKIRAQEFEQTQKRLQLQYQNLNSEYELSTEPDKDPYLSEIPREEKLYLMIEALFEDKFELDEEAWKNDITTQQLFFDDPDYHANTSLIMSAVRLRKPREYYVKKRESE
;
A
#
# COMPACT_ATOMS: atom_id res chain seq x y z
N MET A 1 23.44 -9.34 -7.36
CA MET A 1 22.54 -8.59 -8.28
C MET A 1 23.32 -7.44 -8.91
N THR A 2 23.19 -7.18 -10.21
CA THR A 2 23.81 -6.02 -10.88
C THR A 2 22.96 -4.75 -10.72
N ILE A 3 23.55 -3.57 -10.92
CA ILE A 3 22.82 -2.29 -10.89
C ILE A 3 21.66 -2.28 -11.90
N ARG A 4 21.84 -2.92 -13.06
CA ARG A 4 20.78 -3.00 -14.07
C ARG A 4 19.61 -3.85 -13.58
N GLU A 5 19.90 -5.04 -13.05
CA GLU A 5 18.90 -5.94 -12.48
C GLU A 5 18.16 -5.27 -11.32
N TYR A 6 18.88 -4.53 -10.46
CA TYR A 6 18.29 -3.72 -9.40
C TYR A 6 17.25 -2.73 -9.95
N ILE A 7 17.59 -1.98 -11.01
CA ILE A 7 16.67 -1.00 -11.62
C ILE A 7 15.45 -1.70 -12.23
N GLU A 8 15.66 -2.79 -12.97
CA GLU A 8 14.57 -3.55 -13.61
C GLU A 8 13.63 -4.14 -12.55
N LEU A 9 14.17 -4.72 -11.48
CA LEU A 9 13.39 -5.22 -10.34
C LEU A 9 12.52 -4.12 -9.73
N HIS A 10 13.09 -2.95 -9.46
CA HIS A 10 12.36 -1.86 -8.81
C HIS A 10 11.35 -1.18 -9.73
N ILE A 11 11.56 -1.17 -11.04
CA ILE A 11 10.53 -0.75 -12.00
C ILE A 11 9.30 -1.67 -11.87
N THR A 12 9.51 -2.98 -11.78
CA THR A 12 8.43 -3.96 -11.63
C THR A 12 7.76 -3.86 -10.26
N LEU A 13 8.54 -3.84 -9.16
CA LEU A 13 8.02 -3.79 -7.79
C LEU A 13 7.12 -2.57 -7.53
N PHE A 14 7.49 -1.42 -8.10
CA PHE A 14 6.75 -0.16 -7.91
C PHE A 14 5.73 0.11 -9.02
N GLY A 15 5.48 -0.85 -9.91
CA GLY A 15 4.49 -0.71 -10.98
C GLY A 15 4.77 0.46 -11.95
N LEU A 16 6.05 0.77 -12.18
CA LEU A 16 6.47 1.89 -13.02
C LEU A 16 6.40 1.53 -14.50
N ALA A 17 6.32 2.54 -15.37
CA ALA A 17 6.34 2.33 -16.82
C ALA A 17 7.65 1.65 -17.27
N ASN A 18 7.55 0.47 -17.87
CA ASN A 18 8.71 -0.29 -18.36
C ASN A 18 9.18 0.22 -19.73
N ASP A 19 9.78 1.42 -19.73
CA ASP A 19 10.32 2.07 -20.92
C ASP A 19 11.75 2.60 -20.69
N LYS A 20 12.44 2.92 -21.80
CA LYS A 20 13.81 3.43 -21.76
C LYS A 20 13.92 4.77 -21.01
N LYS A 21 12.88 5.60 -21.03
CA LYS A 21 12.90 6.92 -20.40
C LYS A 21 12.89 6.78 -18.88
N THR A 22 12.01 5.92 -18.35
CA THR A 22 11.90 5.57 -16.94
C THR A 22 13.18 4.89 -16.46
N PHE A 23 13.69 3.91 -17.21
CA PHE A 23 14.95 3.25 -16.90
C PHE A 23 16.12 4.25 -16.79
N ASN A 24 16.29 5.14 -17.77
CA ASN A 24 17.39 6.11 -17.76
C ASN A 24 17.26 7.13 -16.61
N LYS A 25 16.04 7.55 -16.28
CA LYS A 25 15.77 8.45 -15.16
C LYS A 25 16.15 7.81 -13.83
N ILE A 26 15.75 6.56 -13.61
CA ILE A 26 16.10 5.79 -12.40
C ILE A 26 17.60 5.52 -12.37
N LYS A 27 18.20 5.07 -13.48
CA LYS A 27 19.65 4.86 -13.60
C LYS A 27 20.45 6.10 -13.16
N THR A 28 20.03 7.28 -13.60
CA THR A 28 20.68 8.54 -13.24
C THR A 28 20.60 8.81 -11.74
N LYS A 29 19.44 8.56 -11.12
CA LYS A 29 19.26 8.74 -9.68
C LYS A 29 20.05 7.68 -8.88
N VAL A 30 20.03 6.42 -9.31
CA VAL A 30 20.82 5.32 -8.72
C VAL A 30 22.30 5.62 -8.77
N SER A 31 22.84 6.06 -9.91
CA SER A 31 24.26 6.44 -9.99
C SER A 31 24.64 7.58 -9.05
N ARG A 32 23.76 8.57 -8.86
CA ARG A 32 24.00 9.66 -7.90
C ARG A 32 24.01 9.14 -6.46
N THR A 33 23.00 8.34 -6.10
CA THR A 33 22.88 7.78 -4.75
C THR A 33 23.99 6.78 -4.43
N LEU A 34 24.42 5.96 -5.38
CA LEU A 34 25.60 5.09 -5.20
C LEU A 34 26.86 5.89 -4.90
N ASN A 35 27.10 7.00 -5.62
CA ASN A 35 28.25 7.85 -5.36
C ASN A 35 28.24 8.54 -3.98
N GLU A 36 27.11 8.53 -3.27
CA GLU A 36 26.96 9.02 -1.90
C GLU A 36 27.18 7.89 -0.86
N ILE A 37 27.29 6.63 -1.29
CA ILE A 37 27.56 5.47 -0.44
C ILE A 37 29.05 5.15 -0.46
N ASP A 38 29.70 5.28 0.70
CA ASP A 38 31.11 4.94 0.86
C ASP A 38 31.38 3.45 0.56
N GLY A 39 32.50 3.19 -0.12
CA GLY A 39 32.96 1.83 -0.42
C GLY A 39 32.30 1.14 -1.63
N TRP A 40 31.30 1.74 -2.29
CA TRP A 40 30.61 1.07 -3.41
C TRP A 40 31.53 0.78 -4.62
N TYR A 41 32.59 1.57 -4.81
CA TYR A 41 33.56 1.39 -5.89
C TYR A 41 34.62 0.31 -5.57
N GLU A 42 34.69 -0.13 -4.31
CA GLU A 42 35.59 -1.18 -3.82
C GLU A 42 34.98 -2.58 -3.97
N LEU A 43 33.78 -2.69 -4.57
CA LEU A 43 33.13 -3.96 -4.87
C LEU A 43 34.05 -4.85 -5.74
N ASP A 44 34.50 -5.95 -5.15
CA ASP A 44 35.38 -6.93 -5.78
C ASP A 44 34.66 -7.73 -6.90
N SER A 45 33.36 -7.96 -6.72
CA SER A 45 32.58 -8.83 -7.61
C SER A 45 32.11 -8.09 -8.86
N LYS A 46 32.55 -8.57 -10.02
CA LYS A 46 32.18 -8.06 -11.34
C LYS A 46 31.75 -9.20 -12.25
N VAL A 47 30.66 -8.99 -12.98
CA VAL A 47 30.14 -9.94 -13.97
C VAL A 47 30.35 -9.36 -15.37
N GLN A 48 30.77 -10.20 -16.31
CA GLN A 48 30.90 -9.81 -17.71
C GLN A 48 29.50 -9.71 -18.35
N VAL A 49 29.16 -8.53 -18.82
CA VAL A 49 27.93 -8.22 -19.56
C VAL A 49 28.34 -7.85 -20.98
N GLY A 50 28.33 -8.84 -21.87
CA GLY A 50 28.81 -8.69 -23.25
C GLY A 50 30.31 -8.35 -23.31
N LYS A 51 30.63 -7.15 -23.80
CA LYS A 51 32.01 -6.63 -23.90
C LYS A 51 32.44 -5.81 -22.67
N THR A 52 31.56 -5.61 -21.71
CA THR A 52 31.79 -4.75 -20.54
C THR A 52 31.66 -5.53 -19.23
N THR A 53 32.18 -5.00 -18.13
CA THR A 53 31.99 -5.55 -16.79
C THR A 53 30.98 -4.72 -16.01
N ALA A 54 30.03 -5.37 -15.34
CA ALA A 54 29.09 -4.74 -14.42
C ALA A 54 29.46 -5.11 -12.98
N PHE A 55 29.39 -4.14 -12.07
CA PHE A 55 29.52 -4.39 -10.64
C PHE A 55 28.33 -5.19 -10.13
N VAL A 56 28.61 -6.16 -9.27
CA VAL A 56 27.61 -6.88 -8.50
C VAL A 56 27.52 -6.22 -7.15
N LEU A 57 26.31 -5.78 -6.79
CA LEU A 57 26.02 -5.27 -5.46
C LEU A 57 26.10 -6.44 -4.47
N ASP A 58 26.91 -6.27 -3.42
CA ASP A 58 26.82 -7.10 -2.23
C ASP A 58 25.61 -6.69 -1.38
N ASP A 59 25.34 -7.44 -0.32
CA ASP A 59 24.16 -7.26 0.50
C ASP A 59 24.16 -5.90 1.24
N ASP A 60 25.32 -5.44 1.73
CA ASP A 60 25.43 -4.16 2.46
C ASP A 60 25.19 -2.96 1.56
N ILE A 61 25.82 -2.92 0.38
CA ILE A 61 25.60 -1.85 -0.60
C ILE A 61 24.18 -1.93 -1.16
N TYR A 62 23.64 -3.12 -1.37
CA TYR A 62 22.24 -3.30 -1.78
C TYR A 62 21.27 -2.72 -0.76
N GLU A 63 21.38 -3.08 0.51
CA GLU A 63 20.49 -2.60 1.58
C GLU A 63 20.55 -1.07 1.75
N LYS A 64 21.77 -0.51 1.72
CA LYS A 64 21.96 0.95 1.77
C LYS A 64 21.32 1.62 0.56
N LEU A 65 21.57 1.11 -0.65
CA LEU A 65 21.00 1.67 -1.88
C LEU A 65 19.47 1.60 -1.87
N ASP A 66 18.88 0.46 -1.49
CA ASP A 66 17.43 0.28 -1.39
C ASP A 66 16.82 1.31 -0.44
N ARG A 67 17.40 1.43 0.76
CA ARG A 67 16.92 2.37 1.79
C ARG A 67 16.93 3.82 1.29
N GLU A 68 18.03 4.26 0.67
CA GLU A 68 18.17 5.64 0.16
C GLU A 68 17.31 5.90 -1.08
N MET A 69 17.07 4.90 -1.91
CA MET A 69 16.25 5.02 -3.12
C MET A 69 14.75 4.89 -2.84
N ARG A 70 14.34 4.27 -1.74
CA ARG A 70 12.93 4.02 -1.39
C ARG A 70 12.05 5.27 -1.44
N PRO A 71 12.42 6.43 -0.85
CA PRO A 71 11.60 7.64 -0.95
C PRO A 71 11.39 8.10 -2.39
N TYR A 72 12.38 7.91 -3.25
CA TYR A 72 12.29 8.26 -4.66
C TYR A 72 11.32 7.34 -5.40
N PHE A 73 11.38 6.03 -5.15
CA PHE A 73 10.47 5.07 -5.77
C PHE A 73 9.02 5.23 -5.32
N LEU A 74 8.78 5.44 -4.02
CA LEU A 74 7.45 5.75 -3.49
C LEU A 74 6.84 6.98 -4.17
N LYS A 75 7.64 8.04 -4.33
CA LYS A 75 7.22 9.25 -5.06
C LYS A 75 6.85 8.96 -6.52
N LEU A 76 7.61 8.12 -7.22
CA LEU A 76 7.30 7.77 -8.62
C LEU A 76 6.01 6.93 -8.73
N ALA A 77 5.79 6.01 -7.79
CA ALA A 77 4.61 5.16 -7.72
C ALA A 77 3.36 5.88 -7.17
N LYS A 78 3.51 7.14 -6.74
CA LYS A 78 2.46 7.93 -6.07
C LYS A 78 1.96 7.30 -4.76
N ILE A 79 2.81 6.52 -4.10
CA ILE A 79 2.52 5.91 -2.79
C ILE A 79 2.93 6.91 -1.71
N ARG A 80 2.05 7.15 -0.73
CA ARG A 80 2.37 8.06 0.39
C ARG A 80 3.35 7.37 1.34
N ALA A 81 4.37 8.09 1.81
CA ALA A 81 5.36 7.52 2.74
C ALA A 81 4.72 6.93 3.99
N GLN A 82 3.71 7.61 4.54
CA GLN A 82 2.93 7.15 5.70
C GLN A 82 2.23 5.81 5.46
N GLU A 83 1.66 5.60 4.26
CA GLU A 83 0.97 4.36 3.88
C GLU A 83 1.94 3.17 3.85
N PHE A 84 3.12 3.39 3.28
CA PHE A 84 4.19 2.40 3.27
C PHE A 84 4.68 2.06 4.70
N GLU A 85 4.94 3.08 5.53
CA GLU A 85 5.40 2.89 6.92
C GLU A 85 4.36 2.16 7.78
N GLN A 86 3.07 2.49 7.64
CA GLN A 86 1.99 1.80 8.33
C GLN A 86 1.92 0.33 7.90
N THR A 87 2.06 0.05 6.60
CA THR A 87 2.09 -1.31 6.07
C THR A 87 3.29 -2.08 6.61
N GLN A 88 4.48 -1.48 6.63
CA GLN A 88 5.70 -2.08 7.18
C GLN A 88 5.52 -2.44 8.67
N LYS A 89 4.95 -1.53 9.47
CA LYS A 89 4.65 -1.80 10.90
C LYS A 89 3.64 -2.92 11.06
N ARG A 90 2.58 -2.95 10.25
CA ARG A 90 1.58 -4.02 10.28
C ARG A 90 2.21 -5.38 9.98
N LEU A 91 3.06 -5.47 8.95
CA LEU A 91 3.77 -6.71 8.60
C LEU A 91 4.74 -7.14 9.71
N GLN A 92 5.44 -6.19 10.34
CA GLN A 92 6.31 -6.48 11.48
C GLN A 92 5.51 -7.04 12.66
N LEU A 93 4.36 -6.43 13.00
CA LEU A 93 3.47 -6.93 14.04
C LEU A 93 2.92 -8.32 13.70
N GLN A 94 2.53 -8.56 12.44
CA GLN A 94 2.11 -9.89 12.00
C GLN A 94 3.23 -10.92 12.18
N TYR A 95 4.46 -10.62 11.78
CA TYR A 95 5.61 -11.50 12.00
C TYR A 95 5.85 -11.78 13.49
N GLN A 96 5.78 -10.75 14.34
CA GLN A 96 5.91 -10.89 15.79
C GLN A 96 4.80 -11.76 16.38
N ASN A 97 3.56 -11.61 15.89
CA ASN A 97 2.41 -12.40 16.31
C ASN A 97 2.39 -13.82 15.71
N LEU A 98 3.07 -14.06 14.58
CA LEU A 98 3.25 -15.42 14.03
C LEU A 98 4.20 -16.26 14.88
N ASN A 99 5.12 -15.61 15.60
CA ASN A 99 5.93 -16.28 16.63
C ASN A 99 5.13 -16.60 17.91
N SER A 100 3.84 -16.25 17.98
CA SER A 100 2.89 -16.80 18.95
C SER A 100 1.94 -17.77 18.21
N GLU A 101 2.35 -19.04 18.16
CA GLU A 101 1.55 -20.23 17.81
C GLU A 101 0.57 -20.12 16.61
N TYR A 102 1.00 -20.61 15.44
CA TYR A 102 0.06 -21.09 14.41
C TYR A 102 0.49 -22.44 13.84
N GLU A 103 -0.48 -23.36 13.80
CA GLU A 103 -0.42 -24.62 13.07
C GLU A 103 -0.51 -24.36 11.56
N LEU A 104 0.45 -24.90 10.80
CA LEU A 104 0.41 -24.92 9.34
C LEU A 104 -0.77 -25.77 8.87
N SER A 105 -1.48 -25.32 7.84
CA SER A 105 -2.57 -26.10 7.25
C SER A 105 -2.04 -27.46 6.76
N THR A 106 -2.72 -28.54 7.16
CA THR A 106 -2.35 -29.92 6.83
C THR A 106 -3.01 -30.44 5.54
N GLU A 107 -3.55 -29.55 4.69
CA GLU A 107 -4.21 -29.96 3.44
C GLU A 107 -3.16 -30.37 2.39
N PRO A 108 -3.16 -31.64 1.93
CA PRO A 108 -2.04 -32.20 1.15
C PRO A 108 -1.92 -31.72 -0.31
N ASP A 109 -2.94 -31.04 -0.86
CA ASP A 109 -3.02 -30.70 -2.29
C ASP A 109 -2.94 -29.19 -2.59
N LYS A 110 -2.73 -28.34 -1.59
CA LYS A 110 -2.51 -26.90 -1.81
C LYS A 110 -1.03 -26.59 -1.61
N ASP A 111 -0.43 -25.92 -2.59
CA ASP A 111 0.90 -25.36 -2.43
C ASP A 111 0.86 -24.38 -1.24
N PRO A 112 1.54 -24.67 -0.12
CA PRO A 112 1.47 -23.83 1.08
C PRO A 112 2.08 -22.44 0.85
N TYR A 113 2.76 -22.22 -0.28
CA TYR A 113 3.37 -20.95 -0.67
C TYR A 113 2.56 -20.18 -1.71
N LEU A 114 1.45 -20.74 -2.22
CA LEU A 114 0.59 -20.09 -3.21
C LEU A 114 -0.80 -19.80 -2.63
N SER A 115 -1.02 -18.55 -2.21
CA SER A 115 -2.33 -18.09 -1.77
C SER A 115 -3.17 -17.65 -2.97
N GLU A 116 -4.32 -18.29 -3.18
CA GLU A 116 -5.34 -17.74 -4.08
C GLU A 116 -6.02 -16.53 -3.42
N ILE A 117 -6.19 -15.43 -4.16
CA ILE A 117 -6.97 -14.29 -3.65
C ILE A 117 -8.43 -14.77 -3.45
N PRO A 118 -8.99 -14.69 -2.22
CA PRO A 118 -10.35 -15.12 -1.94
C PRO A 118 -11.36 -14.43 -2.85
N ARG A 119 -12.40 -15.15 -3.26
CA ARG A 119 -13.48 -14.61 -4.12
C ARG A 119 -14.14 -13.38 -3.49
N GLU A 120 -14.27 -13.37 -2.17
CA GLU A 120 -14.87 -12.26 -1.41
C GLU A 120 -14.03 -10.99 -1.51
N GLU A 121 -12.70 -11.07 -1.36
CA GLU A 121 -11.81 -9.91 -1.53
C GLU A 121 -11.91 -9.32 -2.94
N LYS A 122 -11.95 -10.17 -3.96
CA LYS A 122 -12.15 -9.71 -5.35
C LYS A 122 -13.47 -8.97 -5.50
N LEU A 123 -14.54 -9.50 -4.90
CA LEU A 123 -15.87 -8.88 -4.96
C LEU A 123 -15.90 -7.53 -4.23
N TYR A 124 -15.30 -7.43 -3.04
CA TYR A 124 -15.21 -6.17 -2.29
C TYR A 124 -14.48 -5.09 -3.09
N LEU A 125 -13.29 -5.41 -3.63
CA LEU A 125 -12.51 -4.46 -4.41
C LEU A 125 -13.28 -3.99 -5.67
N MET A 126 -13.97 -4.90 -6.35
CA MET A 126 -14.79 -4.56 -7.51
C MET A 126 -15.96 -3.63 -7.13
N ILE A 127 -16.65 -3.91 -6.02
CA ILE A 127 -17.77 -3.08 -5.55
C ILE A 127 -17.27 -1.70 -5.14
N GLU A 128 -16.17 -1.62 -4.39
CA GLU A 128 -15.55 -0.37 -3.95
C GLU A 128 -15.14 0.49 -5.16
N ALA A 129 -14.42 -0.08 -6.12
CA ALA A 129 -14.03 0.62 -7.34
C ALA A 129 -15.24 1.14 -8.16
N LEU A 130 -16.29 0.34 -8.30
CA LEU A 130 -17.53 0.75 -9.00
C LEU A 130 -18.28 1.83 -8.23
N PHE A 131 -18.26 1.76 -6.89
CA PHE A 131 -18.89 2.76 -6.04
C PHE A 131 -18.14 4.09 -6.16
N GLU A 132 -16.82 4.10 -5.97
CA GLU A 132 -15.98 5.31 -6.02
C GLU A 132 -15.99 5.99 -7.40
N ASP A 133 -16.18 5.23 -8.49
CA ASP A 133 -16.32 5.77 -9.83
C ASP A 133 -17.61 6.59 -9.99
N LYS A 134 -18.71 6.21 -9.31
CA LYS A 134 -20.04 6.79 -9.53
C LYS A 134 -20.58 7.61 -8.36
N PHE A 135 -20.02 7.42 -7.17
CA PHE A 135 -20.57 7.90 -5.92
C PHE A 135 -19.48 8.40 -4.98
N GLU A 136 -19.90 9.18 -4.00
CA GLU A 136 -19.11 9.63 -2.87
C GLU A 136 -19.89 9.35 -1.59
N LEU A 137 -19.18 8.88 -0.56
CA LEU A 137 -19.74 8.61 0.76
C LEU A 137 -19.33 9.71 1.73
N ASP A 138 -20.32 10.38 2.32
CA ASP A 138 -20.14 11.36 3.40
C ASP A 138 -19.90 10.62 4.72
N GLU A 139 -18.73 9.99 4.84
CA GLU A 139 -18.37 9.19 6.00
C GLU A 139 -18.36 10.00 7.29
N GLU A 140 -17.98 11.28 7.22
CA GLU A 140 -17.89 12.15 8.39
C GLU A 140 -19.27 12.41 8.98
N ALA A 141 -20.26 12.79 8.15
CA ALA A 141 -21.63 12.97 8.60
C ALA A 141 -22.21 11.66 9.16
N TRP A 142 -21.91 10.52 8.51
CA TRP A 142 -22.40 9.23 8.97
C TRP A 142 -21.80 8.81 10.32
N LYS A 143 -20.48 8.95 10.48
CA LYS A 143 -19.78 8.68 11.75
C LYS A 143 -20.30 9.57 12.88
N ASN A 144 -20.55 10.86 12.59
CA ASN A 144 -21.10 11.79 13.57
C ASN A 144 -22.50 11.38 14.03
N ASP A 145 -23.37 10.97 13.11
CA ASP A 145 -24.71 10.51 13.46
C ASP A 145 -24.67 9.22 14.30
N ILE A 146 -23.86 8.21 13.91
CA ILE A 146 -23.68 6.99 14.71
C ILE A 146 -23.18 7.32 16.12
N THR A 147 -22.15 8.16 16.22
CA THR A 147 -21.55 8.56 17.49
C THR A 147 -22.57 9.30 18.36
N THR A 148 -23.34 10.20 17.76
CA THR A 148 -24.41 10.94 18.46
C THR A 148 -25.45 9.98 19.04
N GLN A 149 -25.88 8.96 18.28
CA GLN A 149 -26.80 7.94 18.80
C GLN A 149 -26.21 7.17 19.98
N GLN A 150 -24.93 6.80 19.87
CA GLN A 150 -24.24 6.04 20.91
C GLN A 150 -23.97 6.85 22.18
N LEU A 151 -23.81 8.17 22.09
CA LEU A 151 -23.54 9.02 23.25
C LEU A 151 -24.79 9.34 24.09
N PHE A 152 -25.98 9.27 23.49
CA PHE A 152 -27.23 9.69 24.14
C PHE A 152 -28.28 8.57 24.20
N PHE A 153 -27.88 7.30 24.02
CA PHE A 153 -28.82 6.17 23.98
C PHE A 153 -29.54 5.91 25.32
N ASP A 154 -28.95 6.38 26.42
CA ASP A 154 -29.43 6.23 27.80
C ASP A 154 -30.13 7.48 28.35
N ASP A 155 -30.21 8.56 27.56
CA ASP A 155 -30.92 9.78 27.91
C ASP A 155 -32.44 9.55 27.75
N PRO A 156 -33.23 9.63 28.84
CA PRO A 156 -34.68 9.42 28.78
C PRO A 156 -35.40 10.46 27.90
N ASP A 157 -34.85 11.66 27.74
CA ASP A 157 -35.41 12.75 26.94
C ASP A 157 -34.87 12.78 25.50
N TYR A 158 -34.05 11.80 25.13
CA TYR A 158 -33.45 11.65 23.79
C TYR A 158 -34.49 11.79 22.66
N HIS A 159 -35.69 11.24 22.89
CA HIS A 159 -36.79 11.21 21.93
C HIS A 159 -37.44 12.58 21.65
N ALA A 160 -37.16 13.59 22.47
CA ALA A 160 -37.68 14.95 22.31
C ALA A 160 -36.68 15.89 21.60
N ASN A 161 -35.40 15.48 21.48
CA ASN A 161 -34.37 16.30 20.85
C ASN A 161 -34.39 16.14 19.32
N THR A 162 -34.73 17.21 18.60
CA THR A 162 -34.81 17.22 17.14
C THR A 162 -33.53 16.75 16.45
N SER A 163 -32.34 17.12 16.93
CA SER A 163 -31.07 16.73 16.33
C SER A 163 -30.83 15.21 16.46
N LEU A 164 -31.21 14.64 17.60
CA LEU A 164 -31.13 13.21 17.87
C LEU A 164 -32.13 12.41 17.01
N ILE A 165 -33.36 12.89 16.91
CA ILE A 165 -34.37 12.30 16.02
C ILE A 165 -33.91 12.35 14.56
N MET A 166 -33.38 13.49 14.11
CA MET A 166 -32.94 13.66 12.73
C MET A 166 -31.74 12.77 12.39
N SER A 167 -30.79 12.58 13.30
CA SER A 167 -29.70 11.61 13.09
C SER A 167 -30.22 10.18 12.99
N ALA A 168 -31.19 9.77 13.82
CA ALA A 168 -31.85 8.46 13.69
C ALA A 168 -32.59 8.29 12.36
N VAL A 169 -33.26 9.34 11.86
CA VAL A 169 -33.91 9.33 10.54
C VAL A 169 -32.89 9.11 9.43
N ARG A 170 -31.76 9.82 9.45
CA ARG A 170 -30.71 9.67 8.43
C ARG A 170 -30.09 8.28 8.45
N LEU A 171 -29.81 7.74 9.63
CA LEU A 171 -29.25 6.40 9.82
C LEU A 171 -30.16 5.27 9.33
N ARG A 172 -31.48 5.47 9.33
CA ARG A 172 -32.43 4.50 8.73
C ARG A 172 -32.39 4.49 7.20
N LYS A 173 -31.86 5.54 6.59
CA LYS A 173 -31.81 5.71 5.13
C LYS A 173 -30.43 6.17 4.65
N PRO A 174 -29.36 5.39 4.93
CA PRO A 174 -28.00 5.85 4.74
C PRO A 174 -27.69 6.18 3.27
N ARG A 175 -28.27 5.45 2.32
CA ARG A 175 -28.13 5.72 0.89
C ARG A 175 -28.72 7.08 0.47
N GLU A 176 -29.79 7.55 1.11
CA GLU A 176 -30.42 8.83 0.76
C GLU A 176 -29.64 10.02 1.33
N TYR A 177 -29.01 9.85 2.50
CA TYR A 177 -28.43 10.97 3.25
C TYR A 177 -26.91 11.03 3.24
N TYR A 178 -26.21 9.91 3.05
CA TYR A 178 -24.74 9.86 3.09
C TYR A 178 -24.12 9.51 1.74
N VAL A 179 -24.89 9.07 0.75
CA VAL A 179 -24.35 8.74 -0.58
C VAL A 179 -24.75 9.81 -1.59
N LYS A 180 -23.76 10.42 -2.24
CA LYS A 180 -23.96 11.41 -3.30
C LYS A 180 -23.48 10.83 -4.62
N LYS A 181 -24.21 11.08 -5.71
CA LYS A 181 -23.74 10.72 -7.05
C LYS A 181 -22.69 11.74 -7.48
N ARG A 182 -21.56 11.28 -8.00
CA ARG A 182 -20.56 12.19 -8.59
C ARG A 182 -21.15 12.82 -9.86
N GLU A 183 -21.04 14.13 -9.98
CA GLU A 183 -21.36 14.80 -11.24
C GLU A 183 -20.35 14.33 -12.28
N SER A 184 -20.86 13.94 -13.45
CA SER A 184 -20.03 13.48 -14.56
C SER A 184 -19.44 14.72 -15.23
N GLU A 185 -18.12 14.91 -15.16
CA GLU A 185 -17.39 15.87 -16.01
C GLU A 185 -17.44 15.45 -17.50
#